data_AF-A0A1C5KX66-F1
#
_entry.id   AF-A0A1C5KX66-F1
#
_cell.length_a   1.000
_cell.length_b   1.000
_cell.length_c   1.000
_cell.angle_alpha   90.00
_cell.angle_beta   90.00
_cell.angle_gamma   90.00
#
_symmetry.space_group_name_H-M   'P 1'
#
loop_
_entity.id
_entity.type
_entity.pdbx_description
1 polymer ?
#
loop_
_entity_poly.entity_id
_entity_poly.type
_entity_poly.pdbx_seq_one_letter_code
_entity_poly.pdbx_strand_id
1 'polypeptide(L)'
;MKKKLVNRFLGLIMTGTLILTSAVSPMAAEITVFTEEGTQSEENSYSDFSVTDDEDDSFVTIEEEPEESEEEIAIESDDGTNEKSETDDIFSDSESEEVTEFADAETRTPEKALTALYDAFNNYKIGTALAFPYGTGEGQYTNAKAFIQAEIEKIVPKSEYDVQFNYTGTLSGASGKETTMDTASLDIAPVHAAADTKPGFTGVTFSIGDKVSSKINLLYLAVKPLEVTAQEAVAFEAEQISFDTIKGTNTSQDQIVTALAKLPTAAQVYKSGDNEITLTWNLTYVSGTENCMTLDAKGTTTTVVRPNVGKENAVYKLEAVLAYKKDPAVSKTLSYDLTVPDLSR
;
A
#
# COMPACT_ATOMS: atom_id res chain seq x y z
N MET A 1 45.92 -9.78 11.03
CA MET A 1 45.86 -11.17 10.49
C MET A 1 44.66 -11.90 11.08
N LYS A 2 44.10 -12.89 10.37
CA LYS A 2 43.03 -13.83 10.78
C LYS A 2 41.61 -13.24 10.99
N LYS A 3 40.87 -13.17 9.89
CA LYS A 3 39.39 -13.24 9.86
C LYS A 3 38.92 -14.58 10.45
N LYS A 4 37.71 -14.62 11.05
CA LYS A 4 36.94 -15.87 11.22
C LYS A 4 35.62 -15.75 10.46
N LEU A 5 35.54 -16.47 9.35
CA LEU A 5 34.32 -16.72 8.59
C LEU A 5 33.58 -17.89 9.25
N VAL A 6 32.26 -17.80 9.44
CA VAL A 6 31.43 -18.93 9.87
C VAL A 6 30.36 -19.19 8.81
N ASN A 7 30.72 -19.98 7.80
CA ASN A 7 29.72 -20.65 6.97
C ASN A 7 29.07 -21.77 7.78
N ARG A 8 27.74 -21.87 7.76
CA ARG A 8 27.01 -23.07 8.16
C ARG A 8 26.13 -23.56 7.02
N PHE A 9 26.71 -24.43 6.19
CA PHE A 9 25.96 -25.38 5.38
C PHE A 9 25.50 -26.54 6.25
N LEU A 10 24.20 -26.84 6.25
CA LEU A 10 23.57 -28.09 6.69
C LEU A 10 22.12 -28.05 6.18
N GLY A 11 21.52 -29.08 5.60
CA GLY A 11 22.02 -30.38 5.18
C GLY A 11 20.84 -31.18 4.63
N LEU A 12 20.85 -31.48 3.32
CA LEU A 12 19.75 -32.18 2.64
C LEU A 12 19.67 -33.64 3.14
N ILE A 13 18.52 -34.05 3.69
CA ILE A 13 18.23 -35.47 3.98
C ILE A 13 16.97 -35.89 3.24
N MET A 14 17.18 -36.57 2.11
CA MET A 14 16.19 -37.38 1.42
C MET A 14 16.20 -38.78 2.04
N THR A 15 15.10 -39.19 2.66
CA THR A 15 14.84 -40.61 2.99
C THR A 15 13.38 -40.92 2.65
N GLY A 16 13.17 -41.51 1.47
CA GLY A 16 11.89 -42.11 1.13
C GLY A 16 11.77 -43.51 1.73
N THR A 17 10.56 -43.88 2.16
CA THR A 17 10.21 -45.27 2.41
C THR A 17 8.90 -45.59 1.69
N LEU A 18 9.00 -46.50 0.74
CA LEU A 18 7.92 -47.07 -0.05
C LEU A 18 7.11 -48.05 0.83
N ILE A 19 5.78 -47.93 0.88
CA ILE A 19 4.91 -49.04 1.28
C ILE A 19 3.92 -49.29 0.16
N LEU A 20 4.09 -50.44 -0.49
CA LEU A 20 3.21 -50.99 -1.51
C LEU A 20 2.56 -52.25 -0.91
N THR A 21 1.23 -52.27 -0.80
CA THR A 21 0.46 -53.49 -0.56
C THR A 21 -0.72 -53.55 -1.52
N SER A 22 -0.93 -54.72 -2.11
CA SER A 22 -1.60 -54.90 -3.40
C SER A 22 -2.79 -55.86 -3.34
N ALA A 23 -3.70 -55.72 -4.30
CA ALA A 23 -4.81 -56.63 -4.66
C ALA A 23 -5.97 -56.67 -3.64
N VAL A 24 -7.24 -56.88 -4.05
CA VAL A 24 -7.76 -57.62 -5.22
C VAL A 24 -8.91 -56.86 -5.94
N SER A 25 -8.99 -57.01 -7.26
CA SER A 25 -9.99 -56.42 -8.19
C SER A 25 -11.19 -57.37 -8.45
N PRO A 26 -11.94 -57.36 -9.58
CA PRO A 26 -12.54 -56.28 -10.40
C PRO A 26 -14.04 -56.52 -10.75
N MET A 27 -14.75 -55.52 -11.28
CA MET A 27 -15.77 -55.59 -12.38
C MET A 27 -16.02 -54.14 -12.85
N ALA A 28 -15.81 -53.71 -14.11
CA ALA A 28 -16.30 -54.17 -15.42
C ALA A 28 -17.64 -53.50 -15.84
N ALA A 29 -17.54 -52.43 -16.65
CA ALA A 29 -18.51 -51.84 -17.60
C ALA A 29 -17.93 -50.47 -18.03
N GLU A 30 -17.18 -50.38 -19.12
CA GLU A 30 -17.62 -50.21 -20.52
C GLU A 30 -17.80 -48.75 -20.95
N ILE A 31 -17.30 -48.47 -22.16
CA ILE A 31 -17.21 -47.15 -22.80
C ILE A 31 -18.49 -46.95 -23.60
N THR A 32 -19.01 -45.72 -23.66
CA THR A 32 -19.78 -45.29 -24.83
C THR A 32 -19.60 -43.81 -25.09
N VAL A 33 -19.04 -43.51 -26.27
CA VAL A 33 -19.03 -42.17 -26.87
C VAL A 33 -20.24 -42.10 -27.78
N PHE A 34 -21.01 -41.01 -27.72
CA PHE A 34 -21.96 -40.67 -28.77
C PHE A 34 -21.93 -39.17 -29.08
N THR A 35 -21.73 -38.89 -30.36
CA THR A 35 -21.89 -37.60 -31.04
C THR A 35 -23.13 -37.67 -31.92
N GLU A 36 -23.97 -36.62 -31.89
CA GLU A 36 -24.84 -36.11 -32.98
C GLU A 36 -25.57 -34.88 -32.37
N GLU A 37 -25.40 -33.67 -32.90
CA GLU A 37 -26.16 -33.06 -34.02
C GLU A 37 -27.68 -32.98 -33.80
N GLY A 38 -28.23 -31.75 -33.88
CA GLY A 38 -29.68 -31.49 -33.75
C GLY A 38 -30.00 -30.01 -33.57
N THR A 39 -30.50 -29.37 -34.64
CA THR A 39 -30.72 -27.91 -34.78
C THR A 39 -32.12 -27.42 -34.40
N GLN A 40 -32.21 -26.16 -33.92
CA GLN A 40 -33.38 -25.24 -33.95
C GLN A 40 -34.63 -25.70 -33.14
N SER A 41 -35.55 -24.83 -32.72
CA SER A 41 -35.80 -23.38 -32.96
C SER A 41 -35.63 -22.58 -31.63
N GLU A 42 -36.19 -21.39 -31.32
CA GLU A 42 -37.19 -20.50 -31.95
C GLU A 42 -36.98 -19.01 -31.56
N GLU A 43 -38.06 -18.21 -31.48
CA GLU A 43 -38.06 -16.73 -31.48
C GLU A 43 -38.46 -16.04 -30.15
N ASN A 44 -37.98 -14.79 -29.97
CA ASN A 44 -38.68 -13.59 -29.45
C ASN A 44 -37.65 -12.45 -29.43
N SER A 45 -37.62 -11.42 -30.30
CA SER A 45 -38.64 -10.54 -30.91
C SER A 45 -38.99 -9.32 -30.05
N TYR A 46 -39.06 -8.15 -30.72
CA TYR A 46 -39.25 -6.77 -30.22
C TYR A 46 -38.11 -6.17 -29.37
N SER A 47 -37.70 -4.90 -29.48
CA SER A 47 -37.78 -3.80 -30.47
C SER A 47 -37.22 -2.59 -29.70
N ASP A 48 -36.13 -1.97 -30.19
CA ASP A 48 -36.18 -0.65 -30.84
C ASP A 48 -36.52 0.54 -29.92
N PHE A 49 -35.50 1.35 -29.61
CA PHE A 49 -35.64 2.80 -29.58
C PHE A 49 -34.28 3.44 -29.87
N SER A 50 -34.23 4.24 -30.93
CA SER A 50 -33.09 5.09 -31.27
C SER A 50 -33.48 6.56 -31.08
N VAL A 51 -32.63 7.32 -30.38
CA VAL A 51 -32.63 8.79 -30.39
C VAL A 51 -31.18 9.24 -30.47
N THR A 52 -30.94 10.12 -31.44
CA THR A 52 -29.71 10.89 -31.60
C THR A 52 -29.87 12.30 -31.04
N ASP A 53 -28.74 13.00 -31.01
CA ASP A 53 -28.57 14.44 -31.07
C ASP A 53 -28.47 15.31 -29.79
N ASP A 54 -27.47 16.18 -29.94
CA ASP A 54 -27.28 17.56 -29.48
C ASP A 54 -26.79 17.88 -28.05
N GLU A 55 -25.52 18.31 -28.05
CA GLU A 55 -25.02 19.63 -27.61
C GLU A 55 -25.52 20.19 -26.26
N ASP A 56 -24.60 20.42 -25.32
CA ASP A 56 -24.23 21.80 -24.99
C ASP A 56 -22.92 21.88 -24.16
N ASP A 57 -22.00 22.73 -24.60
CA ASP A 57 -20.81 23.12 -23.83
C ASP A 57 -21.18 24.12 -22.73
N SER A 58 -20.68 23.91 -21.51
CA SER A 58 -20.52 25.02 -20.56
C SER A 58 -19.33 24.81 -19.62
N PHE A 59 -18.18 25.35 -20.04
CA PHE A 59 -17.12 25.74 -19.11
C PHE A 59 -17.64 26.85 -18.19
N VAL A 60 -17.44 26.70 -16.88
CA VAL A 60 -17.49 27.82 -15.94
C VAL A 60 -16.06 28.12 -15.49
N THR A 61 -15.47 29.13 -16.11
CA THR A 61 -14.32 29.86 -15.57
C THR A 61 -14.80 30.82 -14.48
N ILE A 62 -14.03 30.93 -13.40
CA ILE A 62 -14.09 32.07 -12.49
C ILE A 62 -12.65 32.59 -12.39
N GLU A 63 -12.41 33.73 -13.03
CA GLU A 63 -11.16 34.48 -12.88
C GLU A 63 -11.24 35.41 -11.65
N GLU A 64 -10.09 35.99 -11.33
CA GLU A 64 -9.74 36.71 -10.11
C GLU A 64 -10.44 38.08 -9.97
N GLU A 65 -10.40 38.65 -8.77
CA GLU A 65 -9.59 39.87 -8.48
C GLU A 65 -9.67 40.17 -6.95
N PRO A 66 -8.74 40.96 -6.37
CA PRO A 66 -8.48 41.00 -4.93
C PRO A 66 -9.13 42.19 -4.21
N GLU A 67 -9.11 42.17 -2.87
CA GLU A 67 -9.20 43.40 -2.07
C GLU A 67 -7.92 43.60 -1.24
N GLU A 68 -7.25 44.73 -1.48
CA GLU A 68 -6.28 45.30 -0.57
C GLU A 68 -7.01 46.00 0.59
N SER A 69 -6.44 45.95 1.80
CA SER A 69 -6.44 47.12 2.67
C SER A 69 -5.21 47.12 3.57
N GLU A 70 -4.58 48.28 3.64
CA GLU A 70 -3.37 48.55 4.41
C GLU A 70 -3.74 48.88 5.86
N GLU A 71 -3.00 48.35 6.85
CA GLU A 71 -2.87 49.02 8.15
C GLU A 71 -1.39 49.22 8.50
N GLU A 72 -0.94 50.46 8.29
CA GLU A 72 0.32 51.02 8.73
C GLU A 72 0.22 51.41 10.23
N ILE A 73 1.02 50.80 11.11
CA ILE A 73 1.29 51.39 12.44
C ILE A 73 2.79 51.34 12.80
N ALA A 74 3.37 52.53 12.73
CA ALA A 74 4.57 53.08 13.39
C ALA A 74 5.54 52.13 14.15
N ILE A 75 6.82 52.20 13.74
CA ILE A 75 7.97 51.87 14.58
C ILE A 75 8.39 53.13 15.34
N GLU A 76 8.27 53.15 16.67
CA GLU A 76 9.01 54.08 17.53
C GLU A 76 10.14 53.34 18.26
N SER A 77 11.32 53.94 18.24
CA SER A 77 12.52 53.48 18.95
C SER A 77 12.82 54.48 20.07
N ASP A 78 13.02 54.01 21.30
CA ASP A 78 13.67 54.81 22.34
C ASP A 78 14.56 53.97 23.27
N ASP A 79 15.47 54.66 23.94
CA ASP A 79 16.72 54.21 24.55
C ASP A 79 16.61 53.92 26.07
N GLY A 80 17.66 53.30 26.65
CA GLY A 80 18.07 53.61 28.02
C GLY A 80 17.63 52.68 29.17
N THR A 81 18.45 51.64 29.41
CA THR A 81 18.88 51.14 30.74
C THR A 81 18.07 51.48 32.02
N ASN A 82 17.70 50.48 32.84
CA ASN A 82 18.54 50.02 33.98
C ASN A 82 17.94 48.83 34.81
N GLU A 83 18.84 48.03 35.39
CA GLU A 83 18.75 47.13 36.58
C GLU A 83 17.52 46.28 36.99
N LYS A 84 17.84 44.98 37.20
CA LYS A 84 17.43 44.03 38.27
C LYS A 84 16.04 43.36 38.28
N SER A 85 16.11 42.01 38.30
CA SER A 85 15.25 41.02 38.99
C SER A 85 13.74 41.02 38.67
N GLU A 86 13.05 39.90 38.55
CA GLU A 86 13.23 38.60 39.20
C GLU A 86 13.14 37.41 38.22
N THR A 87 13.43 36.21 38.72
CA THR A 87 13.20 34.94 38.01
C THR A 87 11.74 34.52 38.16
N ASP A 88 11.04 34.30 37.05
CA ASP A 88 9.79 33.52 37.05
C ASP A 88 9.89 32.38 36.03
N ASP A 89 9.79 31.15 36.55
CA ASP A 89 9.71 29.92 35.78
C ASP A 89 8.36 29.84 35.06
N ILE A 90 8.35 29.98 33.73
CA ILE A 90 7.21 29.55 32.92
C ILE A 90 7.54 28.16 32.37
N PHE A 91 7.31 27.15 33.21
CA PHE A 91 6.99 25.82 32.71
C PHE A 91 5.68 25.95 31.91
N SER A 92 5.80 25.88 30.58
CA SER A 92 4.65 25.71 29.71
C SER A 92 4.14 24.28 29.89
N ASP A 93 3.25 24.08 30.86
CA ASP A 93 2.50 22.84 30.98
C ASP A 93 1.78 22.57 29.65
N SER A 94 2.30 21.57 28.93
CA SER A 94 1.59 21.00 27.79
C SER A 94 0.48 20.15 28.37
N GLU A 95 -0.77 20.49 28.08
CA GLU A 95 -1.94 19.75 28.54
C GLU A 95 -1.78 18.26 28.20
N SER A 96 -1.57 17.43 29.22
CA SER A 96 -1.57 15.99 29.09
C SER A 96 -2.98 15.52 28.75
N GLU A 97 -3.14 14.76 27.67
CA GLU A 97 -4.42 14.13 27.33
C GLU A 97 -4.97 13.38 28.55
N GLU A 98 -6.18 13.74 28.98
CA GLU A 98 -6.79 13.23 30.20
C GLU A 98 -7.14 11.74 30.01
N VAL A 99 -6.29 10.87 30.55
CA VAL A 99 -6.59 9.45 30.68
C VAL A 99 -7.81 9.31 31.58
N THR A 100 -8.93 8.87 31.02
CA THR A 100 -10.18 8.69 31.76
C THR A 100 -9.98 7.72 32.92
N GLU A 101 -9.97 8.27 34.14
CA GLU A 101 -9.73 7.51 35.36
C GLU A 101 -10.77 6.38 35.48
N PHE A 102 -10.31 5.14 35.43
CA PHE A 102 -11.19 3.98 35.51
C PHE A 102 -11.79 3.92 36.92
N ALA A 103 -13.11 4.11 37.00
CA ALA A 103 -13.85 4.40 38.24
C ALA A 103 -13.49 3.55 39.47
N ASP A 104 -13.74 4.11 40.66
CA ASP A 104 -13.50 3.51 41.99
C ASP A 104 -13.75 1.99 42.06
N ALA A 105 -12.81 1.30 42.71
CA ALA A 105 -12.72 -0.16 42.77
C ALA A 105 -14.01 -0.85 43.26
N GLU A 106 -14.81 -0.19 44.11
CA GLU A 106 -16.09 -0.74 44.62
C GLU A 106 -17.21 -0.79 43.57
N THR A 107 -17.06 -0.17 42.39
CA THR A 107 -18.13 -0.10 41.37
C THR A 107 -17.80 -0.77 40.04
N ARG A 108 -16.65 -1.45 39.94
CA ARG A 108 -16.16 -2.10 38.71
C ARG A 108 -16.97 -3.38 38.41
N THR A 109 -17.59 -3.41 37.23
CA THR A 109 -18.27 -4.60 36.69
C THR A 109 -17.68 -4.97 35.33
N PRO A 110 -17.74 -6.25 34.90
CA PRO A 110 -17.25 -6.66 33.58
C PRO A 110 -17.89 -5.85 32.44
N GLU A 111 -19.18 -5.52 32.54
CA GLU A 111 -19.88 -4.67 31.57
C GLU A 111 -19.27 -3.26 31.47
N LYS A 112 -18.99 -2.61 32.60
CA LYS A 112 -18.34 -1.28 32.60
C LYS A 112 -16.93 -1.35 32.01
N ALA A 113 -16.17 -2.40 32.33
CA ALA A 113 -14.85 -2.63 31.76
C ALA A 113 -14.89 -2.80 30.23
N LEU A 114 -15.84 -3.59 29.73
CA LEU A 114 -16.04 -3.80 28.30
C LEU A 114 -16.54 -2.54 27.57
N THR A 115 -17.35 -1.70 28.22
CA THR A 115 -17.75 -0.38 27.69
C THR A 115 -16.55 0.56 27.61
N ALA A 116 -15.75 0.70 28.69
CA ALA A 116 -14.57 1.57 28.69
C ALA A 116 -13.55 1.18 27.62
N LEU A 117 -13.30 -0.12 27.43
CA LEU A 117 -12.46 -0.63 26.34
C LEU A 117 -13.05 -0.34 24.96
N TYR A 118 -14.37 -0.49 24.78
CA TYR A 118 -15.01 -0.12 23.52
C TYR A 118 -14.85 1.38 23.23
N ASP A 119 -15.15 2.25 24.20
CA ASP A 119 -15.09 3.70 24.03
C ASP A 119 -13.67 4.20 23.74
N ALA A 120 -12.66 3.64 24.42
CA ALA A 120 -11.25 3.94 24.16
C ALA A 120 -10.82 3.55 22.75
N PHE A 121 -11.10 2.31 22.31
CA PHE A 121 -10.56 1.80 21.05
C PHE A 121 -11.40 2.16 19.80
N ASN A 122 -12.69 2.47 19.93
CA ASN A 122 -13.60 2.75 18.80
C ASN A 122 -13.25 4.04 18.03
N ASN A 123 -12.40 4.90 18.59
CA ASN A 123 -11.99 6.16 17.97
C ASN A 123 -10.78 6.02 17.03
N TYR A 124 -10.03 4.91 17.07
CA TYR A 124 -8.81 4.70 16.28
C TYR A 124 -9.09 4.25 14.83
N LYS A 125 -9.46 5.23 14.00
CA LYS A 125 -9.84 5.07 12.59
C LYS A 125 -8.65 5.41 11.68
N ILE A 126 -8.81 5.28 10.36
CA ILE A 126 -7.68 5.47 9.41
C ILE A 126 -6.97 6.83 9.53
N GLY A 127 -7.70 7.91 9.80
CA GLY A 127 -7.15 9.26 10.01
C GLY A 127 -6.70 9.56 11.44
N THR A 128 -7.04 8.71 12.40
CA THR A 128 -6.77 8.85 13.84
C THR A 128 -6.21 7.54 14.40
N ALA A 129 -5.33 6.88 13.64
CA ALA A 129 -4.86 5.54 13.97
C ALA A 129 -3.96 5.53 15.21
N LEU A 130 -4.08 4.50 16.04
CA LEU A 130 -3.34 4.36 17.30
C LEU A 130 -1.84 4.25 17.04
N ALA A 131 -1.05 5.18 17.58
CA ALA A 131 0.40 5.20 17.42
C ALA A 131 1.04 3.88 17.91
N PHE A 132 1.75 3.20 17.02
CA PHE A 132 2.43 1.94 17.33
C PHE A 132 3.93 2.19 17.56
N PRO A 133 4.44 2.08 18.80
CA PRO A 133 5.84 2.31 19.11
C PRO A 133 6.67 1.07 18.72
N TYR A 134 7.03 0.96 17.44
CA TYR A 134 7.83 -0.16 16.96
C TYR A 134 9.23 -0.19 17.60
N GLY A 135 9.65 -1.38 18.05
CA GLY A 135 11.00 -1.64 18.50
C GLY A 135 11.08 -2.73 19.57
N THR A 136 12.20 -2.78 20.28
CA THR A 136 12.52 -3.79 21.31
C THR A 136 12.96 -3.19 22.64
N GLY A 137 12.94 -1.85 22.77
CA GLY A 137 13.16 -1.15 24.02
C GLY A 137 11.95 -1.17 24.96
N GLU A 138 12.10 -0.51 26.10
CA GLU A 138 11.01 -0.33 27.06
C GLU A 138 9.84 0.45 26.44
N GLY A 139 8.62 -0.05 26.62
CA GLY A 139 7.41 0.52 26.00
C GLY A 139 7.28 0.32 24.48
N GLN A 140 8.20 -0.42 23.85
CA GLN A 140 8.17 -0.72 22.40
C GLN A 140 7.73 -2.16 22.12
N TYR A 141 7.18 -2.38 20.94
CA TYR A 141 6.63 -3.68 20.53
C TYR A 141 7.02 -4.04 19.10
N THR A 142 7.21 -5.35 18.85
CA THR A 142 7.31 -5.91 17.50
C THR A 142 6.05 -6.66 17.08
N ASN A 143 5.06 -6.84 17.95
CA ASN A 143 3.84 -7.60 17.67
C ASN A 143 2.59 -6.78 17.99
N ALA A 144 1.68 -6.68 17.02
CA ALA A 144 0.47 -5.87 17.12
C ALA A 144 -0.47 -6.30 18.25
N LYS A 145 -0.61 -7.61 18.49
CA LYS A 145 -1.47 -8.13 19.55
C LYS A 145 -0.87 -7.90 20.95
N ALA A 146 0.45 -8.06 21.09
CA ALA A 146 1.13 -7.78 22.36
C ALA A 146 0.97 -6.29 22.76
N PHE A 147 1.11 -5.38 21.79
CA PHE A 147 0.86 -3.95 22.00
C PHE A 147 -0.59 -3.68 22.43
N ILE A 148 -1.59 -4.18 21.70
CA ILE A 148 -3.00 -3.98 22.07
C ILE A 148 -3.31 -4.57 23.46
N GLN A 149 -2.70 -5.69 23.84
CA GLN A 149 -2.84 -6.24 25.20
C GLN A 149 -2.25 -5.31 26.27
N ALA A 150 -1.12 -4.67 26.02
CA ALA A 150 -0.57 -3.67 26.95
C ALA A 150 -1.45 -2.41 27.03
N GLU A 151 -2.02 -1.94 25.93
CA GLU A 151 -2.97 -0.82 25.94
C GLU A 151 -4.28 -1.17 26.68
N ILE A 152 -4.78 -2.40 26.56
CA ILE A 152 -5.88 -2.91 27.38
C ILE A 152 -5.52 -2.88 28.87
N GLU A 153 -4.31 -3.35 29.25
CA GLU A 153 -3.87 -3.43 30.65
C GLU A 153 -3.73 -2.05 31.33
N LYS A 154 -3.56 -0.95 30.57
CA LYS A 154 -3.61 0.43 31.09
C LYS A 154 -5.02 0.87 31.50
N ILE A 155 -6.04 0.39 30.79
CA ILE A 155 -7.45 0.76 31.01
C ILE A 155 -8.08 -0.20 32.03
N VAL A 156 -7.83 -1.50 31.87
CA VAL A 156 -8.39 -2.58 32.68
C VAL A 156 -7.24 -3.46 33.20
N PRO A 157 -6.81 -3.29 34.46
CA PRO A 157 -5.70 -4.05 34.99
C PRO A 157 -5.97 -5.56 35.00
N LYS A 158 -4.98 -6.35 34.55
CA LYS A 158 -5.04 -7.82 34.53
C LYS A 158 -5.20 -8.48 35.91
N SER A 159 -4.89 -7.74 36.98
CA SER A 159 -5.19 -8.13 38.36
C SER A 159 -6.68 -8.21 38.68
N GLU A 160 -7.54 -7.62 37.85
CA GLU A 160 -8.99 -7.54 38.06
C GLU A 160 -9.77 -8.38 37.05
N TYR A 161 -9.42 -8.29 35.76
CA TYR A 161 -10.09 -9.04 34.69
C TYR A 161 -9.09 -9.63 33.69
N ASP A 162 -9.28 -10.91 33.34
CA ASP A 162 -8.61 -11.54 32.20
C ASP A 162 -9.36 -11.18 30.91
N VAL A 163 -8.97 -10.05 30.31
CA VAL A 163 -9.59 -9.53 29.08
C VAL A 163 -9.03 -10.24 27.86
N GLN A 164 -9.90 -10.84 27.05
CA GLN A 164 -9.53 -11.42 25.77
C GLN A 164 -9.75 -10.40 24.64
N PHE A 165 -8.69 -10.14 23.86
CA PHE A 165 -8.76 -9.38 22.61
C PHE A 165 -9.07 -10.31 21.44
N ASN A 166 -10.21 -10.08 20.80
CA ASN A 166 -10.73 -10.87 19.68
C ASN A 166 -10.88 -9.99 18.43
N TYR A 167 -10.73 -10.59 17.25
CA TYR A 167 -10.91 -9.92 15.95
C TYR A 167 -11.33 -10.96 14.90
N THR A 168 -11.99 -10.51 13.83
CA THR A 168 -12.46 -11.37 12.73
C THR A 168 -11.52 -11.40 11.52
N GLY A 169 -10.61 -10.43 11.42
CA GLY A 169 -9.61 -10.37 10.35
C GLY A 169 -8.56 -9.28 10.62
N THR A 170 -7.62 -9.14 9.69
CA THR A 170 -6.46 -8.25 9.78
C THR A 170 -6.23 -7.50 8.47
N LEU A 171 -5.58 -6.34 8.56
CA LEU A 171 -5.15 -5.51 7.45
C LEU A 171 -3.62 -5.37 7.54
N SER A 172 -2.89 -5.75 6.50
CA SER A 172 -1.43 -5.83 6.54
C SER A 172 -0.71 -4.48 6.45
N GLY A 173 -1.39 -3.39 6.09
CA GLY A 173 -0.78 -2.08 5.89
C GLY A 173 0.30 -2.11 4.81
N ALA A 174 -0.10 -2.31 3.55
CA ALA A 174 0.82 -2.47 2.43
C ALA A 174 1.33 -1.12 1.87
N SER A 175 2.56 -1.12 1.37
CA SER A 175 3.21 -0.02 0.65
C SER A 175 4.04 -0.60 -0.50
N GLY A 176 3.66 -0.31 -1.75
CA GLY A 176 4.17 -1.05 -2.92
C GLY A 176 4.01 -2.57 -2.76
N LYS A 177 5.14 -3.30 -2.80
CA LYS A 177 5.21 -4.76 -2.58
C LYS A 177 5.41 -5.16 -1.10
N GLU A 178 5.71 -4.22 -0.20
CA GLU A 178 5.97 -4.50 1.22
C GLU A 178 4.68 -4.48 2.05
N THR A 179 4.65 -5.25 3.13
CA THR A 179 3.53 -5.33 4.08
C THR A 179 4.03 -5.10 5.49
N THR A 180 3.40 -4.16 6.21
CA THR A 180 3.82 -3.76 7.56
C THR A 180 3.53 -4.81 8.62
N MET A 181 2.42 -5.53 8.51
CA MET A 181 2.03 -6.59 9.44
C MET A 181 1.91 -7.93 8.72
N ASP A 182 2.62 -8.94 9.19
CA ASP A 182 2.37 -10.33 8.83
C ASP A 182 1.05 -10.78 9.47
N THR A 183 0.10 -11.23 8.66
CA THR A 183 -1.28 -11.47 9.12
C THR A 183 -1.46 -12.78 9.89
N ALA A 184 -0.45 -13.65 9.94
CA ALA A 184 -0.49 -14.92 10.64
C ALA A 184 0.14 -14.85 12.04
N SER A 185 1.29 -14.19 12.17
CA SER A 185 2.02 -13.94 13.42
C SER A 185 1.57 -12.67 14.14
N LEU A 186 1.05 -11.69 13.40
CA LEU A 186 0.81 -10.31 13.84
C LEU A 186 2.09 -9.53 14.16
N ASP A 187 3.25 -10.02 13.72
CA ASP A 187 4.50 -9.29 13.82
C ASP A 187 4.49 -8.11 12.85
N ILE A 188 4.98 -6.97 13.36
CA ILE A 188 5.12 -5.70 12.68
C ILE A 188 6.57 -5.55 12.24
N ALA A 189 6.76 -5.09 11.00
CA ALA A 189 8.02 -4.56 10.50
C ALA A 189 7.72 -3.22 9.80
N PRO A 190 8.37 -2.10 10.15
CA PRO A 190 8.33 -0.89 9.35
C PRO A 190 8.76 -1.17 7.92
N VAL A 191 8.10 -0.49 6.99
CA VAL A 191 8.33 -0.61 5.55
C VAL A 191 8.68 0.76 4.97
N HIS A 192 9.13 0.76 3.73
CA HIS A 192 9.29 1.98 2.95
C HIS A 192 7.91 2.59 2.67
N ALA A 193 7.69 3.86 2.99
CA ALA A 193 6.49 4.63 2.62
C ALA A 193 6.74 6.13 2.82
N ALA A 194 6.01 6.99 2.11
CA ALA A 194 6.04 8.44 2.33
C ALA A 194 5.17 8.95 3.50
N ALA A 195 4.52 8.05 4.24
CA ALA A 195 3.71 8.35 5.42
C ALA A 195 3.57 7.09 6.29
N ASP A 196 3.10 7.24 7.53
CA ASP A 196 2.75 6.13 8.40
C ASP A 196 1.88 5.08 7.68
N THR A 197 2.32 3.82 7.70
CA THR A 197 1.49 2.73 7.23
C THR A 197 0.43 2.38 8.27
N LYS A 198 -0.73 1.92 7.77
CA LYS A 198 -1.93 1.69 8.59
C LYS A 198 -2.35 0.21 8.58
N PRO A 199 -1.57 -0.72 9.18
CA PRO A 199 -2.06 -2.06 9.48
C PRO A 199 -3.16 -1.99 10.55
N GLY A 200 -3.90 -3.09 10.75
CA GLY A 200 -4.98 -3.08 11.74
C GLY A 200 -5.79 -4.36 11.82
N PHE A 201 -6.87 -4.29 12.60
CA PHE A 201 -7.78 -5.39 12.89
C PHE A 201 -9.20 -5.06 12.44
N THR A 202 -9.94 -6.07 11.99
CA THR A 202 -11.34 -5.93 11.54
C THR A 202 -12.28 -6.71 12.45
N GLY A 203 -13.40 -6.08 12.82
CA GLY A 203 -14.40 -6.67 13.70
C GLY A 203 -13.85 -7.05 15.08
N VAL A 204 -13.23 -6.08 15.74
CA VAL A 204 -12.66 -6.23 17.08
C VAL A 204 -13.77 -6.31 18.14
N THR A 205 -13.59 -7.20 19.11
CA THR A 205 -14.36 -7.24 20.36
C THR A 205 -13.45 -7.60 21.53
N PHE A 206 -13.82 -7.13 22.71
CA PHE A 206 -13.22 -7.53 23.98
C PHE A 206 -14.18 -8.50 24.69
N SER A 207 -13.67 -9.46 25.45
CA SER A 207 -14.51 -10.33 26.29
C SER A 207 -13.92 -10.60 27.66
N ILE A 208 -14.80 -10.71 28.66
CA ILE A 208 -14.50 -11.06 30.04
C ILE A 208 -15.48 -12.16 30.44
N GLY A 209 -14.99 -13.39 30.59
CA GLY A 209 -15.85 -14.56 30.80
C GLY A 209 -16.81 -14.79 29.63
N ASP A 210 -18.11 -14.78 29.91
CA ASP A 210 -19.20 -14.95 28.93
C ASP A 210 -19.67 -13.63 28.29
N LYS A 211 -19.18 -12.47 28.77
CA LYS A 211 -19.61 -11.14 28.30
C LYS A 211 -18.68 -10.62 27.22
N VAL A 212 -19.26 -9.96 26.22
CA VAL A 212 -18.56 -9.44 25.04
C VAL A 212 -18.94 -7.97 24.82
N SER A 213 -17.97 -7.13 24.44
CA SER A 213 -18.19 -5.72 24.11
C SER A 213 -19.02 -5.55 22.84
N SER A 214 -19.48 -4.31 22.59
CA SER A 214 -19.86 -3.88 21.24
C SER A 214 -18.71 -4.09 20.25
N LYS A 215 -19.05 -4.32 18.98
CA LYS A 215 -18.09 -4.57 17.89
C LYS A 215 -17.50 -3.27 17.36
N ILE A 216 -16.18 -3.15 17.39
CA ILE A 216 -15.43 -2.10 16.67
C ILE A 216 -15.16 -2.64 15.25
N ASN A 217 -15.63 -1.93 14.21
CA ASN A 217 -15.53 -2.43 12.84
C ASN A 217 -14.08 -2.45 12.33
N LEU A 218 -13.30 -1.42 12.63
CA LEU A 218 -11.90 -1.25 12.24
C LEU A 218 -11.12 -0.62 13.38
N LEU A 219 -9.96 -1.19 13.71
CA LEU A 219 -8.98 -0.63 14.62
C LEU A 219 -7.65 -0.52 13.86
N TYR A 220 -7.20 0.70 13.59
CA TYR A 220 -5.96 0.96 12.87
C TYR A 220 -4.80 1.29 13.81
N LEU A 221 -3.63 0.79 13.46
CA LEU A 221 -2.34 1.18 14.03
C LEU A 221 -1.64 2.17 13.11
N ALA A 222 -0.87 3.09 13.66
CA ALA A 222 0.01 3.99 12.92
C ALA A 222 1.46 3.56 13.14
N VAL A 223 2.04 2.89 12.14
CA VAL A 223 3.44 2.47 12.16
C VAL A 223 4.25 3.46 11.34
N LYS A 224 5.25 4.09 11.95
CA LYS A 224 6.17 4.98 11.22
C LYS A 224 6.95 4.20 10.17
N PRO A 225 7.18 4.76 8.97
CA PRO A 225 7.97 4.11 7.92
C PRO A 225 9.44 4.03 8.30
N LEU A 226 10.21 3.28 7.51
CA LEU A 226 11.67 3.33 7.54
C LEU A 226 12.16 4.72 7.10
N GLU A 227 13.04 5.33 7.90
CA GLU A 227 13.74 6.55 7.51
C GLU A 227 14.75 6.22 6.40
N VAL A 228 14.70 6.98 5.30
CA VAL A 228 15.57 6.81 4.13
C VAL A 228 16.03 8.15 3.56
N THR A 229 17.16 8.14 2.87
CA THR A 229 17.59 9.26 2.03
C THR A 229 16.77 9.35 0.75
N ALA A 230 16.78 10.52 0.10
CA ALA A 230 16.15 10.71 -1.22
C ALA A 230 16.69 9.73 -2.27
N GLN A 231 17.99 9.40 -2.22
CA GLN A 231 18.64 8.44 -3.09
C GLN A 231 18.10 7.02 -2.89
N GLU A 232 17.92 6.59 -1.63
CA GLU A 232 17.35 5.29 -1.29
C GLU A 232 15.86 5.21 -1.66
N ALA A 233 15.08 6.27 -1.43
CA ALA A 233 13.68 6.34 -1.82
C ALA A 233 13.50 6.17 -3.35
N VAL A 234 14.27 6.92 -4.15
CA VAL A 234 14.27 6.79 -5.63
C VAL A 234 14.82 5.43 -6.08
N ALA A 235 15.83 4.88 -5.39
CA ALA A 235 16.35 3.56 -5.70
C ALA A 235 15.31 2.45 -5.49
N PHE A 236 14.58 2.50 -4.37
CA PHE A 236 13.57 1.53 -3.96
C PHE A 236 12.28 1.62 -4.79
N GLU A 237 11.81 2.82 -5.12
CA GLU A 237 10.66 3.01 -6.00
C GLU A 237 10.95 2.42 -7.40
N ALA A 238 12.18 2.59 -7.90
CA ALA A 238 12.58 1.97 -9.15
C ALA A 238 12.61 0.43 -9.11
N GLU A 239 12.78 -0.20 -7.93
CA GLU A 239 12.69 -1.66 -7.77
C GLU A 239 11.23 -2.18 -7.77
N GLN A 240 10.26 -1.28 -7.62
CA GLN A 240 8.85 -1.62 -7.82
C GLN A 240 8.55 -1.87 -9.31
N ILE A 241 9.19 -1.11 -10.20
CA ILE A 241 8.95 -1.12 -11.65
C ILE A 241 9.90 -2.11 -12.34
N SER A 242 9.36 -3.24 -12.79
CA SER A 242 10.08 -4.21 -13.64
C SER A 242 9.35 -4.46 -14.94
N PHE A 243 10.04 -5.02 -15.95
CA PHE A 243 9.38 -5.38 -17.20
C PHE A 243 8.19 -6.33 -16.96
N ASP A 244 8.29 -7.25 -16.00
CA ASP A 244 7.18 -8.14 -15.62
C ASP A 244 5.93 -7.40 -15.14
N THR A 245 6.07 -6.22 -14.54
CA THR A 245 4.92 -5.38 -14.11
C THR A 245 4.26 -4.62 -15.26
N ILE A 246 4.96 -4.40 -16.38
CA ILE A 246 4.48 -3.60 -17.52
C ILE A 246 4.26 -4.39 -18.82
N LYS A 247 4.74 -5.64 -18.93
CA LYS A 247 4.69 -6.42 -20.18
C LYS A 247 3.30 -6.69 -20.75
N GLY A 248 2.26 -6.63 -19.92
CA GLY A 248 0.89 -6.98 -20.32
C GLY A 248 0.80 -8.44 -20.74
N THR A 249 0.26 -8.70 -21.93
CA THR A 249 0.15 -10.05 -22.51
C THR A 249 1.42 -10.53 -23.21
N ASN A 250 2.44 -9.68 -23.37
CA ASN A 250 3.70 -10.08 -24.02
C ASN A 250 4.50 -11.04 -23.12
N THR A 251 5.14 -12.03 -23.72
CA THR A 251 5.88 -13.08 -23.01
C THR A 251 7.35 -12.71 -22.73
N SER A 252 7.92 -11.80 -23.52
CA SER A 252 9.31 -11.32 -23.39
C SER A 252 9.46 -9.86 -23.85
N GLN A 253 10.59 -9.24 -23.51
CA GLN A 253 10.91 -7.87 -23.91
C GLN A 253 11.34 -7.77 -25.39
N ASP A 254 11.89 -8.86 -25.93
CA ASP A 254 12.35 -8.98 -27.31
C ASP A 254 11.22 -9.27 -28.32
N GLN A 255 9.97 -9.47 -27.86
CA GLN A 255 8.82 -9.77 -28.70
C GLN A 255 7.56 -9.03 -28.22
N ILE A 256 7.55 -7.71 -28.44
CA ILE A 256 6.39 -6.85 -28.20
C ILE A 256 5.43 -6.99 -29.40
N VAL A 257 4.47 -7.90 -29.29
CA VAL A 257 3.45 -8.17 -30.32
C VAL A 257 2.10 -7.53 -30.01
N THR A 258 1.91 -7.07 -28.78
CA THR A 258 0.72 -6.38 -28.26
C THR A 258 1.16 -5.17 -27.42
N ALA A 259 0.25 -4.22 -27.19
CA ALA A 259 0.49 -3.12 -26.27
C ALA A 259 0.96 -3.63 -24.89
N LEU A 260 1.82 -2.84 -24.25
CA LEU A 260 2.19 -3.05 -22.84
C LEU A 260 0.96 -2.87 -21.93
N ALA A 261 1.04 -3.39 -20.71
CA ALA A 261 0.10 -3.02 -19.66
C ALA A 261 0.15 -1.50 -19.42
N LYS A 262 -0.92 -0.96 -18.84
CA LYS A 262 -0.99 0.46 -18.47
C LYS A 262 0.20 0.81 -17.57
N LEU A 263 1.03 1.74 -18.02
CA LEU A 263 2.24 2.14 -17.32
C LEU A 263 1.87 2.88 -16.02
N PRO A 264 2.60 2.65 -14.90
CA PRO A 264 2.38 3.38 -13.66
C PRO A 264 2.53 4.89 -13.86
N THR A 265 1.56 5.66 -13.39
CA THR A 265 1.50 7.13 -13.57
C THR A 265 2.05 7.92 -12.38
N ALA A 266 2.51 7.21 -11.35
CA ALA A 266 3.03 7.74 -10.10
C ALA A 266 3.87 6.66 -9.39
N ALA A 267 4.68 7.09 -8.43
CA ALA A 267 5.24 6.24 -7.40
C ALA A 267 4.18 5.34 -6.74
N GLN A 268 4.56 4.13 -6.34
CA GLN A 268 3.74 3.13 -5.66
C GLN A 268 3.95 3.13 -4.14
N VAL A 269 5.14 3.56 -3.70
CA VAL A 269 5.60 3.52 -2.29
C VAL A 269 5.64 4.94 -1.73
N TYR A 270 6.26 5.87 -2.45
CA TYR A 270 6.45 7.26 -1.98
C TYR A 270 5.37 8.23 -2.48
N LYS A 271 4.12 7.76 -2.43
CA LYS A 271 2.93 8.46 -2.96
C LYS A 271 2.10 9.12 -1.83
N SER A 272 2.72 10.00 -1.05
CA SER A 272 1.99 10.89 -0.13
C SER A 272 1.24 11.99 -0.91
N GLY A 273 0.46 12.83 -0.22
CA GLY A 273 -0.38 13.86 -0.84
C GLY A 273 0.36 14.81 -1.81
N ASP A 274 1.66 15.03 -1.59
CA ASP A 274 2.51 15.87 -2.44
C ASP A 274 3.32 15.09 -3.50
N ASN A 275 3.28 13.76 -3.51
CA ASN A 275 4.13 12.85 -4.30
C ASN A 275 5.63 13.18 -4.19
N GLU A 276 6.33 12.54 -3.25
CA GLU A 276 7.76 12.81 -3.04
C GLU A 276 8.65 12.36 -4.22
N ILE A 277 8.19 11.38 -5.00
CA ILE A 277 8.86 10.90 -6.21
C ILE A 277 7.95 11.10 -7.41
N THR A 278 8.47 11.80 -8.43
CA THR A 278 7.84 11.91 -9.74
C THR A 278 8.28 10.75 -10.63
N LEU A 279 7.35 10.20 -11.42
CA LEU A 279 7.61 9.17 -12.42
C LEU A 279 7.17 9.70 -13.80
N THR A 280 8.03 9.55 -14.82
CA THR A 280 7.73 9.95 -16.19
C THR A 280 8.24 8.89 -17.17
N TRP A 281 7.46 8.60 -18.21
CA TRP A 281 7.80 7.62 -19.23
C TRP A 281 8.15 8.29 -20.55
N ASN A 282 9.26 7.89 -21.17
CA ASN A 282 9.71 8.33 -22.47
C ASN A 282 9.84 7.13 -23.41
N LEU A 283 9.29 7.21 -24.63
CA LEU A 283 9.48 6.19 -25.66
C LEU A 283 10.30 6.78 -26.80
N THR A 284 11.48 6.21 -27.05
CA THR A 284 12.41 6.63 -28.10
C THR A 284 12.55 5.55 -29.15
N TYR A 285 12.36 5.89 -30.42
CA TYR A 285 12.68 5.00 -31.53
C TYR A 285 14.20 4.88 -31.70
N VAL A 286 14.70 3.66 -31.97
CA VAL A 286 16.14 3.37 -32.09
C VAL A 286 16.51 2.96 -33.51
N SER A 287 15.80 1.98 -34.10
CA SER A 287 16.10 1.47 -35.45
C SER A 287 14.98 0.60 -36.03
N GLY A 288 15.08 0.29 -37.33
CA GLY A 288 14.18 -0.64 -38.03
C GLY A 288 12.97 0.03 -38.66
N THR A 289 11.79 -0.60 -38.58
CA THR A 289 10.55 0.00 -39.11
C THR A 289 10.01 1.08 -38.15
N GLU A 290 9.88 2.30 -38.62
CA GLU A 290 9.34 3.42 -37.83
C GLU A 290 7.83 3.29 -37.54
N ASN A 291 7.37 4.00 -36.50
CA ASN A 291 5.95 4.12 -36.10
C ASN A 291 5.25 2.79 -35.72
N CYS A 292 6.02 1.73 -35.47
CA CYS A 292 5.53 0.45 -34.97
C CYS A 292 5.14 0.45 -33.48
N MET A 293 5.55 1.46 -32.71
CA MET A 293 5.13 1.66 -31.32
C MET A 293 4.99 3.16 -31.03
N THR A 294 3.96 3.53 -30.27
CA THR A 294 3.75 4.89 -29.77
C THR A 294 3.40 4.88 -28.28
N LEU A 295 3.57 6.04 -27.63
CA LEU A 295 3.16 6.32 -26.25
C LEU A 295 2.18 7.50 -26.30
N ASP A 296 1.10 7.44 -25.53
CA ASP A 296 0.11 8.51 -25.44
C ASP A 296 0.68 9.78 -24.78
N ALA A 297 0.03 10.93 -25.01
CA ALA A 297 0.46 12.23 -24.46
C ALA A 297 0.50 12.28 -22.92
N LYS A 298 -0.13 11.33 -22.23
CA LYS A 298 -0.11 11.21 -20.76
C LYS A 298 1.01 10.28 -20.25
N GLY A 299 1.75 9.59 -21.12
CA GLY A 299 2.84 8.68 -20.73
C GLY A 299 2.36 7.39 -20.05
N THR A 300 1.15 6.92 -20.37
CA THR A 300 0.44 5.83 -19.65
C THR A 300 0.11 4.62 -20.50
N THR A 301 -0.08 4.81 -21.81
CA THR A 301 -0.69 3.84 -22.71
C THR A 301 0.13 3.73 -23.98
N THR A 302 0.52 2.51 -24.34
CA THR A 302 1.27 2.24 -25.57
C THR A 302 0.34 1.69 -26.65
N THR A 303 0.65 1.98 -27.92
CA THR A 303 0.06 1.25 -29.05
C THR A 303 1.16 0.52 -29.81
N VAL A 304 0.82 -0.60 -30.46
CA VAL A 304 1.76 -1.45 -31.20
C VAL A 304 1.16 -1.83 -32.55
N VAL A 305 1.91 -1.59 -33.62
CA VAL A 305 1.59 -1.95 -35.00
C VAL A 305 2.80 -2.71 -35.56
N ARG A 306 2.68 -4.02 -35.75
CA ARG A 306 3.81 -4.85 -36.19
C ARG A 306 4.24 -4.51 -37.63
N PRO A 307 5.55 -4.53 -37.95
CA PRO A 307 6.03 -4.42 -39.32
C PRO A 307 5.40 -5.48 -40.23
N ASN A 308 5.19 -5.16 -41.51
CA ASN A 308 4.72 -6.13 -42.50
C ASN A 308 5.75 -7.27 -42.72
N VAL A 309 5.27 -8.44 -43.14
CA VAL A 309 6.09 -9.63 -43.45
C VAL A 309 7.34 -9.26 -44.27
N GLY A 310 8.53 -9.60 -43.78
CA GLY A 310 9.80 -9.34 -44.45
C GLY A 310 10.29 -7.89 -44.37
N LYS A 311 9.73 -7.08 -43.47
CA LYS A 311 10.33 -5.80 -43.02
C LYS A 311 11.24 -6.03 -41.82
N GLU A 312 12.11 -5.06 -41.56
CA GLU A 312 12.97 -5.09 -40.38
C GLU A 312 12.12 -4.90 -39.11
N ASN A 313 12.43 -5.68 -38.07
CA ASN A 313 11.88 -5.49 -36.73
C ASN A 313 12.12 -4.05 -36.26
N ALA A 314 11.15 -3.47 -35.57
CA ALA A 314 11.33 -2.14 -34.99
C ALA A 314 11.94 -2.25 -33.59
N VAL A 315 12.94 -1.42 -33.29
CA VAL A 315 13.58 -1.36 -31.98
C VAL A 315 13.28 -0.01 -31.34
N TYR A 316 12.82 -0.06 -30.10
CA TYR A 316 12.49 1.09 -29.27
C TYR A 316 13.20 1.00 -27.93
N LYS A 317 13.38 2.13 -27.28
CA LYS A 317 13.76 2.21 -25.87
C LYS A 317 12.66 2.91 -25.10
N LEU A 318 12.10 2.21 -24.11
CA LEU A 318 11.15 2.77 -23.15
C LEU A 318 11.89 3.08 -21.85
N GLU A 319 11.82 4.32 -21.38
CA GLU A 319 12.54 4.77 -20.19
C GLU A 319 11.59 5.31 -19.13
N ALA A 320 11.62 4.71 -17.93
CA ALA A 320 11.01 5.28 -16.74
C ALA A 320 12.04 6.15 -16.01
N VAL A 321 11.79 7.46 -15.95
CA VAL A 321 12.60 8.41 -15.18
C VAL A 321 11.89 8.64 -13.85
N LEU A 322 12.56 8.26 -12.76
CA LEU A 322 12.16 8.55 -11.39
C LEU A 322 13.03 9.67 -10.85
N ALA A 323 12.44 10.67 -10.22
CA ALA A 323 13.17 11.79 -9.61
C ALA A 323 12.52 12.23 -8.29
N TYR A 324 13.35 12.66 -7.32
CA TYR A 324 12.85 13.20 -6.06
C TYR A 324 12.34 14.63 -6.27
N LYS A 325 11.09 14.91 -5.92
CA LYS A 325 10.39 16.17 -6.25
C LYS A 325 11.09 17.41 -5.67
N LYS A 326 11.69 17.29 -4.49
CA LYS A 326 12.39 18.39 -3.79
C LYS A 326 13.83 18.59 -4.27
N ASP A 327 14.43 17.59 -4.91
CA ASP A 327 15.76 17.66 -5.53
C ASP A 327 15.80 16.77 -6.80
N PRO A 328 15.40 17.31 -7.96
CA PRO A 328 15.35 16.55 -9.21
C PRO A 328 16.72 16.04 -9.71
N ALA A 329 17.84 16.50 -9.14
CA ALA A 329 19.15 15.90 -9.44
C ALA A 329 19.26 14.48 -8.89
N VAL A 330 18.52 14.16 -7.82
CA VAL A 330 18.37 12.79 -7.31
C VAL A 330 17.35 12.05 -8.16
N SER A 331 17.86 11.36 -9.17
CA SER A 331 17.07 10.63 -10.15
C SER A 331 17.65 9.26 -10.52
N LYS A 332 16.81 8.38 -11.06
CA LYS A 332 17.16 7.05 -11.55
C LYS A 332 16.32 6.75 -12.79
N THR A 333 16.99 6.39 -13.89
CA THR A 333 16.34 5.95 -15.13
C THR A 333 16.39 4.44 -15.24
N LEU A 334 15.24 3.82 -15.51
CA LEU A 334 15.12 2.42 -15.90
C LEU A 334 14.87 2.38 -17.41
N SER A 335 15.76 1.75 -18.17
CA SER A 335 15.63 1.62 -19.63
C SER A 335 15.27 0.18 -20.02
N TYR A 336 14.23 0.02 -20.84
CA TYR A 336 13.80 -1.24 -21.42
C TYR A 336 13.97 -1.17 -22.94
N ASP A 337 14.91 -1.94 -23.49
CA ASP A 337 15.09 -2.09 -24.93
C ASP A 337 14.02 -3.06 -25.47
N LEU A 338 13.07 -2.54 -26.25
CA LEU A 338 11.88 -3.24 -26.75
C LEU A 338 12.04 -3.57 -28.23
N THR A 339 11.65 -4.77 -28.65
CA THR A 339 11.62 -5.16 -30.07
C THR A 339 10.20 -5.53 -30.50
N VAL A 340 9.68 -4.85 -31.54
CA VAL A 340 8.42 -5.20 -32.20
C VAL A 340 8.75 -6.04 -33.45
N PRO A 341 8.48 -7.35 -33.45
CA PRO A 341 8.84 -8.23 -34.56
C PRO A 341 7.86 -8.07 -35.73
N ASP A 342 8.37 -8.25 -36.95
CA ASP A 342 7.56 -8.32 -38.17
C ASP A 342 6.44 -9.36 -38.06
N LEU A 343 5.43 -9.27 -38.94
CA LEU A 343 4.40 -10.28 -39.08
C LEU A 343 4.99 -11.59 -39.64
N SER A 344 5.57 -12.39 -38.75
CA SER A 344 5.95 -13.79 -38.99
C SER A 344 4.78 -14.59 -39.58
N ARG A 345 5.04 -15.39 -40.62
CA ARG A 345 4.07 -16.31 -41.24
C ARG A 345 3.65 -17.47 -40.34
#